data_AF-A0A1G5NND7-F1
#
_entry.id   AF-A0A1G5NND7-F1
#
_cell.length_a   1.000
_cell.length_b   1.000
_cell.length_c   1.000
_cell.angle_alpha   90.00
_cell.angle_beta   90.00
_cell.angle_gamma   90.00
#
_symmetry.space_group_name_H-M   'P 1'
#
loop_
_entity.id
_entity.type
_entity.pdbx_description
1 polymer ?
#
loop_
_entity_poly.entity_id
_entity_poly.type
_entity_poly.pdbx_seq_one_letter_code
_entity_poly.pdbx_strand_id
1 'polypeptide(L)'
;MAQTQPDPDAVDKQTSESAQNGDGRFRIADLSSFHADPDKFFDFSYRQTLHDMVQAVIEAEAPVREDILAQRIARAHGWQRTGRRIRDQIAKHLREVDRTDESSGDFLWKKGTVASRVAYRPPAGPAHRRAVGEIAIAELSDVVEANLALLDEDDPPLVLARLIDVERLSASARSRLEEAIERTRP
;
A
#
# COMPACT_ATOMS: atom_id res chain seq x y z
N MET A 1 60.42 -11.23 -9.46
CA MET A 1 59.87 -10.22 -8.53
C MET A 1 58.64 -9.63 -9.20
N ALA A 2 57.49 -9.78 -8.55
CA ALA A 2 56.17 -9.79 -9.19
C ALA A 2 55.66 -8.39 -9.58
N GLN A 3 54.98 -8.35 -10.73
CA GLN A 3 54.13 -7.26 -11.18
C GLN A 3 52.78 -7.38 -10.46
N THR A 4 52.19 -6.26 -10.03
CA THR A 4 50.80 -6.21 -9.57
C THR A 4 50.14 -4.95 -10.11
N GLN A 5 49.33 -5.13 -11.15
CA GLN A 5 48.23 -4.27 -11.53
C GLN A 5 46.98 -4.67 -10.72
N PRO A 6 45.95 -3.80 -10.65
CA PRO A 6 45.03 -3.70 -9.52
C PRO A 6 43.84 -4.66 -9.62
N ASP A 7 43.29 -5.05 -8.47
CA ASP A 7 41.96 -5.67 -8.39
C ASP A 7 40.86 -4.61 -8.21
N PRO A 8 39.71 -4.75 -8.91
CA PRO A 8 38.64 -3.77 -8.96
C PRO A 8 37.46 -4.25 -8.10
N ASP A 9 37.38 -3.85 -6.83
CA ASP A 9 36.15 -4.04 -6.07
C ASP A 9 36.04 -3.05 -4.92
N ALA A 10 35.43 -1.91 -5.21
CA ALA A 10 34.87 -1.02 -4.21
C ALA A 10 33.54 -0.47 -4.77
N VAL A 11 32.66 -1.40 -5.12
CA VAL A 11 31.26 -1.09 -5.34
C VAL A 11 30.55 -1.09 -3.99
N ASP A 12 29.92 0.05 -3.74
CA ASP A 12 28.72 0.23 -2.93
C ASP A 12 28.88 0.34 -1.41
N LYS A 13 28.75 1.59 -0.95
CA LYS A 13 28.12 1.95 0.33
C LYS A 13 27.88 3.45 0.40
N GLN A 14 27.11 3.97 -0.55
CA GLN A 14 26.65 5.36 -0.43
C GLN A 14 25.33 5.59 -1.18
N THR A 15 24.29 4.92 -0.71
CA THR A 15 22.91 5.43 -0.85
C THR A 15 22.29 5.50 0.53
N SER A 16 22.69 6.55 1.25
CA SER A 16 21.94 7.07 2.37
C SER A 16 20.70 7.78 1.81
N GLU A 17 19.70 7.02 1.38
CA GLU A 17 18.40 7.57 1.00
C GLU A 17 17.68 8.04 2.26
N SER A 18 17.81 9.35 2.46
CA SER A 18 17.13 10.12 3.46
C SER A 18 15.63 10.08 3.14
N ALA A 19 14.89 9.32 3.93
CA ALA A 19 13.43 9.30 3.94
C ALA A 19 12.89 10.70 4.24
N GLN A 20 12.53 11.44 3.19
CA GLN A 20 11.71 12.65 3.27
C GLN A 20 10.59 12.51 2.24
N ASN A 21 9.37 12.37 2.75
CA ASN A 21 8.10 12.40 2.02
C ASN A 21 8.04 13.62 1.09
N GLY A 22 8.05 13.42 -0.23
CA GLY A 22 7.92 14.53 -1.17
C GLY A 22 7.87 14.18 -2.67
N ASP A 23 8.03 12.92 -3.05
CA ASP A 23 8.09 12.52 -4.47
C ASP A 23 6.75 12.00 -5.03
N GLY A 24 5.67 12.04 -4.23
CA GLY A 24 4.34 11.56 -4.64
C GLY A 24 4.25 10.04 -4.84
N ARG A 25 5.24 9.27 -4.39
CA ARG A 25 5.28 7.81 -4.56
C ARG A 25 4.73 7.04 -3.36
N PHE A 26 4.16 5.87 -3.63
CA PHE A 26 3.66 4.96 -2.62
C PHE A 26 4.81 4.19 -1.98
N ARG A 27 4.83 4.17 -0.64
CA ARG A 27 5.78 3.41 0.17
C ARG A 27 5.00 2.63 1.22
N ILE A 28 5.32 1.35 1.33
CA ILE A 28 4.85 0.50 2.43
C ILE A 28 5.50 1.03 3.71
N ALA A 29 4.71 1.11 4.78
CA ALA A 29 5.18 1.57 6.07
C ALA A 29 6.31 0.68 6.59
N ASP A 30 7.39 1.32 7.04
CA ASP A 30 8.45 0.64 7.76
C ASP A 30 8.10 0.56 9.25
N LEU A 31 7.90 -0.66 9.72
CA LEU A 31 7.58 -0.96 11.12
C LEU A 31 8.79 -1.49 11.91
N SER A 32 9.98 -1.51 11.32
CA SER A 32 11.20 -2.04 11.96
C SER A 32 11.68 -1.22 13.17
N SER A 33 11.25 0.04 13.27
CA SER A 33 11.53 0.92 14.40
C SER A 33 10.72 0.57 15.67
N PHE A 34 9.65 -0.22 15.54
CA PHE A 34 8.83 -0.65 16.66
C PHE A 34 9.38 -1.92 17.29
N HIS A 35 9.36 -1.99 18.63
CA HIS A 35 9.68 -3.21 19.35
C HIS A 35 8.48 -4.17 19.34
N ALA A 36 8.31 -4.91 18.23
CA ALA A 36 7.24 -5.86 18.05
C ALA A 36 7.37 -7.06 19.02
N ASP A 37 6.39 -7.25 19.89
CA ASP A 37 6.34 -8.34 20.88
C ASP A 37 5.07 -9.19 20.67
N PRO A 38 5.18 -10.35 19.98
CA PRO A 38 4.03 -11.20 19.67
C PRO A 38 3.34 -11.77 20.91
N ASP A 39 4.07 -12.01 22.00
CA ASP A 39 3.53 -12.59 23.23
C ASP A 39 2.64 -11.61 23.97
N LYS A 40 2.98 -10.31 23.90
CA LYS A 40 2.20 -9.23 24.52
C LYS A 40 1.09 -8.68 23.62
N PHE A 41 0.91 -9.18 22.41
CA PHE A 41 0.01 -8.59 21.41
C PHE A 41 -1.45 -8.40 21.90
N PHE A 42 -1.92 -9.28 22.77
CA PHE A 42 -3.27 -9.22 23.35
C PHE A 42 -3.33 -8.52 24.71
N ASP A 43 -2.18 -8.13 25.26
CA ASP A 43 -2.08 -7.53 26.58
C ASP A 43 -2.46 -6.05 26.58
N PHE A 44 -3.00 -5.58 27.69
CA PHE A 44 -3.37 -4.18 27.85
C PHE A 44 -2.16 -3.24 27.73
N SER A 45 -1.00 -3.65 28.27
CA SER A 45 0.24 -2.87 28.23
C SER A 45 0.76 -2.64 26.81
N TYR A 46 0.37 -3.48 25.85
CA TYR A 46 0.84 -3.41 24.47
C TYR A 46 -0.07 -2.60 23.55
N ARG A 47 -1.23 -2.15 24.04
CA ARG A 47 -2.22 -1.42 23.23
C ARG A 47 -1.67 -0.14 22.62
N GLN A 48 -0.80 0.58 23.33
CA GLN A 48 -0.20 1.81 22.81
C GLN A 48 0.74 1.49 21.64
N THR A 49 1.66 0.53 21.81
CA THR A 49 2.55 0.09 20.72
C THR A 49 1.76 -0.36 19.50
N LEU A 50 0.71 -1.17 19.70
CA LEU A 50 -0.14 -1.62 18.59
C LEU A 50 -0.89 -0.45 17.92
N HIS A 51 -1.38 0.51 18.70
CA HIS A 51 -2.00 1.72 18.16
C HIS A 51 -1.00 2.53 17.32
N ASP A 52 0.20 2.76 17.82
CA ASP A 52 1.23 3.54 17.13
C ASP A 52 1.67 2.86 15.82
N MET A 53 1.78 1.52 15.80
CA MET A 53 2.03 0.76 14.57
C MET A 53 0.89 0.92 13.56
N VAL A 54 -0.37 0.85 14.00
CA VAL A 54 -1.54 1.07 13.13
C VAL A 54 -1.51 2.48 12.55
N GLN A 55 -1.24 3.50 13.37
CA GLN A 55 -1.16 4.89 12.93
C GLN A 55 -0.01 5.10 11.94
N ALA A 56 1.15 4.48 12.15
CA ALA A 56 2.26 4.55 11.20
C ALA A 56 1.91 3.99 9.82
N VAL A 57 1.16 2.88 9.77
CA VAL A 57 0.67 2.31 8.49
C VAL A 57 -0.32 3.26 7.82
N ILE A 58 -1.29 3.80 8.56
CA ILE A 58 -2.27 4.73 8.00
C ILE A 58 -1.60 6.02 7.52
N GLU A 59 -0.62 6.52 8.27
CA GLU A 59 0.06 7.76 7.93
C GLU A 59 0.84 7.65 6.62
N ALA A 60 1.49 6.50 6.39
CA ALA A 60 2.26 6.25 5.18
C ALA A 60 1.39 5.78 3.99
N GLU A 61 0.46 4.86 4.22
CA GLU A 61 -0.18 4.09 3.15
C GLU A 61 -1.61 4.56 2.82
N ALA A 62 -2.30 5.32 3.68
CA ALA A 62 -3.70 5.69 3.44
C ALA A 62 -3.89 6.43 2.08
N PRO A 63 -4.92 6.08 1.29
CA PRO A 63 -5.92 5.03 1.55
C PRO A 63 -5.32 3.61 1.49
N VAL A 64 -5.61 2.78 2.51
CA VAL A 64 -5.04 1.43 2.63
C VAL A 64 -6.13 0.41 2.99
N ARG A 65 -6.10 -0.76 2.37
CA ARG A 65 -7.09 -1.82 2.62
C ARG A 65 -6.91 -2.43 4.02
N GLU A 66 -8.01 -2.64 4.75
CA GLU A 66 -7.96 -3.06 6.16
C GLU A 66 -7.22 -4.39 6.37
N ASP A 67 -7.43 -5.37 5.49
CA ASP A 67 -6.75 -6.66 5.55
C ASP A 67 -5.25 -6.55 5.26
N ILE A 68 -4.83 -5.66 4.35
CA ILE A 68 -3.43 -5.38 4.05
C ILE A 68 -2.75 -4.73 5.24
N LEU A 69 -3.39 -3.73 5.87
CA LEU A 69 -2.90 -3.15 7.13
C LEU A 69 -2.72 -4.23 8.20
N ALA A 70 -3.70 -5.11 8.37
CA ALA A 70 -3.60 -6.20 9.33
C ALA A 70 -2.47 -7.19 8.99
N GLN A 71 -2.20 -7.42 7.70
CA GLN A 71 -1.06 -8.22 7.24
C GLN A 71 0.29 -7.54 7.52
N ARG A 72 0.41 -6.21 7.33
CA ARG A 72 1.64 -5.46 7.67
C ARG A 72 1.99 -5.64 9.14
N ILE A 73 1.02 -5.43 10.01
CA ILE A 73 1.19 -5.58 11.45
C ILE A 73 1.52 -7.03 11.81
N ALA A 74 0.79 -8.01 11.27
CA ALA A 74 1.06 -9.41 11.56
C ALA A 74 2.48 -9.85 11.16
N ARG A 75 2.96 -9.40 9.98
CA ARG A 75 4.33 -9.68 9.52
C ARG A 75 5.39 -9.03 10.40
N ALA A 76 5.15 -7.82 10.91
CA ALA A 76 6.05 -7.18 11.86
C ALA A 76 6.19 -7.99 13.17
N HIS A 77 5.19 -8.80 13.52
CA HIS A 77 5.21 -9.72 14.66
C HIS A 77 5.66 -11.15 14.28
N GLY A 78 6.21 -11.35 13.08
CA GLY A 78 6.71 -12.65 12.62
C GLY A 78 5.64 -13.68 12.25
N TRP A 79 4.36 -13.29 12.19
CA TRP A 79 3.29 -14.21 11.81
C TRP A 79 3.14 -14.33 10.30
N GLN A 80 3.06 -15.58 9.83
CA GLN A 80 2.78 -15.88 8.41
C GLN A 80 1.30 -15.76 8.05
N ARG A 81 0.39 -15.87 9.04
CA ARG A 81 -1.07 -15.84 8.82
C ARG A 81 -1.73 -14.82 9.73
N THR A 82 -2.61 -14.02 9.14
CA THR A 82 -3.42 -13.02 9.85
C THR A 82 -4.81 -13.58 10.16
N GLY A 83 -4.88 -14.41 11.20
CA GLY A 83 -6.13 -15.03 11.66
C GLY A 83 -7.15 -14.01 12.21
N ARG A 84 -8.41 -14.44 12.35
CA ARG A 84 -9.52 -13.58 12.85
C ARG A 84 -9.18 -12.87 14.16
N ARG A 85 -8.56 -13.58 15.12
CA ARG A 85 -8.18 -13.02 16.42
C ARG A 85 -7.21 -11.83 16.31
N ILE A 86 -6.25 -11.89 15.37
CA ILE A 86 -5.30 -10.79 15.13
C ILE A 86 -6.05 -9.61 14.51
N ARG A 87 -6.89 -9.85 13.51
CA ARG A 87 -7.71 -8.81 12.86
C ARG A 87 -8.63 -8.12 13.86
N ASP A 88 -9.36 -8.89 14.68
CA ASP A 88 -10.27 -8.35 15.69
C ASP A 88 -9.54 -7.49 16.74
N GLN A 89 -8.27 -7.82 17.05
CA GLN A 89 -7.46 -7.02 17.95
C GLN A 89 -7.02 -5.71 17.30
N ILE A 90 -6.56 -5.76 16.05
CA ILE A 90 -6.15 -4.57 15.28
C ILE A 90 -7.35 -3.63 15.05
N ALA A 91 -8.51 -4.18 14.71
CA ALA A 91 -9.74 -3.42 14.45
C ALA A 91 -10.18 -2.54 15.63
N LYS A 92 -9.78 -2.86 16.87
CA LYS A 92 -10.04 -2.02 18.04
C LYS A 92 -9.35 -0.65 17.95
N HIS A 93 -8.28 -0.55 17.19
CA HIS A 93 -7.49 0.68 16.97
C HIS A 93 -7.94 1.46 15.73
N LEU A 94 -8.93 0.95 14.98
CA LEU A 94 -9.46 1.55 13.75
C LEU A 94 -10.79 2.29 13.95
N ARG A 95 -11.13 2.65 15.20
CA ARG A 95 -12.41 3.30 15.51
C ARG A 95 -12.48 4.76 15.10
N GLU A 96 -11.33 5.44 15.08
CA GLU A 96 -11.25 6.89 14.85
C GLU A 96 -10.83 7.25 13.41
N VAL A 97 -10.61 6.23 12.57
CA VAL A 97 -10.18 6.39 11.18
C VAL A 97 -11.40 6.31 10.28
N ASP A 98 -11.37 7.10 9.21
CA ASP A 98 -12.45 7.09 8.24
C ASP A 98 -12.32 5.85 7.33
N ARG A 99 -13.45 5.43 6.75
CA ARG A 99 -13.50 4.23 5.93
C ARG A 99 -14.41 4.39 4.72
N THR A 100 -14.05 3.71 3.64
CA THR A 100 -14.90 3.52 2.46
C THR A 100 -15.09 2.03 2.20
N ASP A 101 -16.32 1.63 1.92
CA ASP A 101 -16.66 0.29 1.47
C ASP A 101 -16.49 0.24 -0.06
N GLU A 102 -15.74 -0.76 -0.52
CA GLU A 102 -15.45 -0.98 -1.93
C GLU A 102 -15.58 -2.47 -2.28
N SER A 103 -15.75 -2.78 -3.57
CA SER A 103 -15.93 -4.15 -4.06
C SER A 103 -14.77 -5.10 -3.69
N SER A 104 -13.56 -4.58 -3.50
CA SER A 104 -12.37 -5.34 -3.07
C SER A 104 -12.18 -5.42 -1.56
N GLY A 105 -13.03 -4.76 -0.76
CA GLY A 105 -12.95 -4.68 0.70
C GLY A 105 -12.80 -3.25 1.21
N ASP A 106 -12.82 -3.12 2.55
CA ASP A 106 -12.79 -1.83 3.23
C ASP A 106 -11.43 -1.13 3.11
N PHE A 107 -11.46 0.15 2.73
CA PHE A 107 -10.30 1.02 2.73
C PHE A 107 -10.35 1.99 3.90
N LEU A 108 -9.21 2.14 4.55
CA LEU A 108 -8.98 3.00 5.70
C LEU A 108 -8.29 4.28 5.26
N TRP A 109 -8.79 5.40 5.76
CA TRP A 109 -8.38 6.74 5.40
C TRP A 109 -7.87 7.50 6.62
N LYS A 110 -7.04 8.51 6.38
CA LYS A 110 -6.81 9.53 7.39
C LYS A 110 -8.13 10.25 7.66
N LYS A 111 -8.31 10.68 8.90
CA LYS A 111 -9.53 11.36 9.33
C LYS A 111 -9.72 12.65 8.52
N GLY A 112 -10.90 12.81 7.93
CA GLY A 112 -11.29 13.97 7.13
C GLY A 112 -10.69 14.01 5.73
N THR A 113 -10.04 12.93 5.25
CA THR A 113 -9.39 12.92 3.92
C THR A 113 -10.10 12.03 2.91
N VAL A 114 -11.26 11.47 3.25
CA VAL A 114 -12.09 10.71 2.30
C VAL A 114 -12.50 11.62 1.15
N ALA A 115 -12.23 11.18 -0.08
CA ALA A 115 -12.58 11.88 -1.29
C ALA A 115 -12.99 10.89 -2.37
N SER A 116 -13.80 11.34 -3.33
CA SER A 116 -14.13 10.55 -4.53
C SER A 116 -12.93 10.31 -5.43
N ARG A 117 -11.90 11.15 -5.31
CA ARG A 117 -10.65 11.08 -6.09
C ARG A 117 -9.47 11.53 -5.23
N VAL A 118 -8.36 10.82 -5.34
CA VAL A 118 -7.06 11.20 -4.80
C VAL A 118 -5.95 10.85 -5.79
N ALA A 119 -4.87 11.63 -5.78
CA ALA A 119 -3.76 11.39 -6.69
C ALA A 119 -3.22 9.96 -6.57
N TYR A 120 -3.10 9.26 -7.71
CA TYR A 120 -2.49 7.95 -7.76
C TYR A 120 -1.01 8.03 -7.41
N ARG A 121 -0.59 7.19 -6.46
CA ARG A 121 0.80 7.10 -6.01
C ARG A 121 1.48 5.87 -6.65
N PRO A 122 2.37 6.05 -7.65
CA PRO A 122 3.14 4.95 -8.21
C PRO A 122 4.10 4.38 -7.17
N PRO A 123 4.43 3.08 -7.22
CA PRO A 123 5.29 2.45 -6.22
C PRO A 123 6.69 3.06 -6.23
N ALA A 124 7.27 3.31 -5.05
CA ALA A 124 8.64 3.82 -4.92
C ALA A 124 9.73 2.84 -5.39
N GLY A 125 9.38 1.57 -5.57
CA GLY A 125 10.24 0.53 -6.11
C GLY A 125 9.53 -0.83 -6.12
N PRO A 126 10.18 -1.91 -6.58
CA PRO A 126 9.58 -3.24 -6.70
C PRO A 126 8.99 -3.78 -5.39
N ALA A 127 9.63 -3.48 -4.26
CA ALA A 127 9.16 -3.88 -2.92
C ALA A 127 7.86 -3.20 -2.48
N HIS A 128 7.46 -2.10 -3.14
CA HIS A 128 6.28 -1.30 -2.80
C HIS A 128 5.14 -1.45 -3.81
N ARG A 129 5.21 -2.42 -4.72
CA ARG A 129 4.12 -2.71 -5.65
C ARG A 129 2.86 -3.15 -4.89
N ARG A 130 1.72 -2.66 -5.35
CA ARG A 130 0.38 -3.02 -4.87
C ARG A 130 -0.36 -3.76 -5.97
N ALA A 131 -1.15 -4.76 -5.60
CA ALA A 131 -2.12 -5.31 -6.54
C ALA A 131 -3.24 -4.29 -6.79
N VAL A 132 -3.92 -4.35 -7.95
CA VAL A 132 -5.03 -3.43 -8.28
C VAL A 132 -6.10 -3.41 -7.20
N GLY A 133 -6.44 -4.57 -6.63
CA GLY A 133 -7.43 -4.66 -5.55
C GLY A 133 -6.98 -4.02 -4.23
N GLU A 134 -5.70 -3.68 -4.08
CA GLU A 134 -5.14 -3.00 -2.89
C GLU A 134 -5.02 -1.49 -3.09
N ILE A 135 -5.33 -0.99 -4.29
CA ILE A 135 -5.40 0.44 -4.62
C ILE A 135 -6.87 0.86 -4.46
N ALA A 136 -7.11 1.94 -3.72
CA ALA A 136 -8.46 2.44 -3.48
C ALA A 136 -9.10 2.92 -4.78
N ILE A 137 -10.42 2.84 -4.87
CA ILE A 137 -11.14 3.23 -6.09
C ILE A 137 -10.91 4.71 -6.42
N ALA A 138 -10.75 5.56 -5.40
CA ALA A 138 -10.44 6.97 -5.56
C ALA A 138 -9.05 7.23 -6.20
N GLU A 139 -8.06 6.36 -5.94
CA GLU A 139 -6.76 6.40 -6.63
C GLU A 139 -6.90 5.87 -8.07
N LEU A 140 -7.67 4.80 -8.29
CA LEU A 140 -7.92 4.26 -9.63
C LEU A 140 -8.69 5.24 -10.53
N SER A 141 -9.66 5.96 -9.97
CA SER A 141 -10.38 7.04 -10.67
C SER A 141 -9.45 8.15 -11.12
N ASP A 142 -8.43 8.50 -10.33
CA ASP A 142 -7.41 9.46 -10.77
C ASP A 142 -6.59 8.96 -11.96
N VAL A 143 -6.22 7.67 -11.97
CA VAL A 143 -5.55 7.05 -13.14
C VAL A 143 -6.44 7.13 -14.38
N VAL A 144 -7.73 6.81 -14.25
CA VAL A 144 -8.67 6.87 -15.37
C VAL A 144 -8.81 8.30 -15.88
N GLU A 145 -9.04 9.27 -14.99
CA GLU A 145 -9.27 10.66 -15.37
C GLU A 145 -8.03 11.30 -16.01
N ALA A 146 -6.83 10.94 -15.55
CA ALA A 146 -5.58 11.37 -16.16
C ALA A 146 -5.35 10.75 -17.56
N ASN A 147 -6.08 9.70 -17.92
CA ASN A 147 -5.86 8.91 -19.14
C ASN A 147 -7.16 8.60 -19.90
N LEU A 148 -8.09 9.56 -19.97
CA LEU A 148 -9.40 9.37 -20.62
C LEU A 148 -9.31 8.89 -22.07
N ALA A 149 -8.25 9.26 -22.80
CA ALA A 149 -8.03 8.79 -24.17
C ALA A 149 -7.87 7.26 -24.28
N LEU A 150 -7.45 6.58 -23.19
CA LEU A 150 -7.34 5.11 -23.16
C LEU A 150 -8.70 4.42 -23.09
N LEU A 151 -9.79 5.15 -22.83
CA LEU A 151 -11.15 4.61 -22.80
C LEU A 151 -11.69 4.25 -24.18
N ASP A 152 -11.07 4.76 -25.25
CA ASP A 152 -11.40 4.49 -26.64
C ASP A 152 -10.66 3.26 -27.22
N GLU A 153 -9.72 2.68 -26.47
CA GLU A 153 -8.99 1.47 -26.85
C GLU A 153 -9.90 0.22 -26.83
N ASP A 154 -9.47 -0.86 -27.51
CA ASP A 154 -10.23 -2.11 -27.60
C ASP A 154 -10.47 -2.77 -26.22
N ASP A 155 -9.49 -2.67 -25.31
CA ASP A 155 -9.58 -3.18 -23.93
C ASP A 155 -9.03 -2.15 -22.92
N PRO A 156 -9.81 -1.11 -22.55
CA PRO A 156 -9.34 -0.05 -21.66
C PRO A 156 -8.86 -0.55 -20.29
N PRO A 157 -9.54 -1.48 -19.60
CA PRO A 157 -9.04 -2.06 -18.35
C PRO A 157 -7.64 -2.66 -18.49
N LEU A 158 -7.33 -3.36 -19.59
CA LEU A 158 -6.02 -3.95 -19.80
C LEU A 158 -4.93 -2.90 -20.02
N VAL A 159 -5.22 -1.85 -20.79
CA VAL A 159 -4.25 -0.78 -21.06
C VAL A 159 -3.96 0.02 -19.78
N LEU A 160 -5.00 0.37 -19.01
CA LEU A 160 -4.84 1.01 -17.70
C LEU A 160 -4.08 0.15 -16.70
N ALA A 161 -4.30 -1.17 -16.68
CA ALA A 161 -3.56 -2.09 -15.84
C ALA A 161 -2.05 -2.07 -16.14
N ARG A 162 -1.68 -2.07 -17.43
CA ARG A 162 -0.28 -1.98 -17.84
C ARG A 162 0.36 -0.65 -17.42
N LEU A 163 -0.40 0.44 -17.46
CA LEU A 163 0.07 1.76 -17.01
C LEU A 163 0.47 1.76 -15.52
N ILE A 164 -0.25 1.02 -14.68
CA ILE A 164 0.07 0.84 -13.26
C ILE A 164 0.93 -0.40 -12.98
N ASP A 165 1.66 -0.88 -14.00
CA ASP A 165 2.67 -1.94 -13.90
C ASP A 165 2.10 -3.31 -13.50
N VAL A 166 0.87 -3.60 -13.95
CA VAL A 166 0.17 -4.87 -13.78
C VAL A 166 0.24 -5.64 -15.09
N GLU A 167 1.18 -6.59 -15.17
CA GLU A 167 1.42 -7.39 -16.38
C GLU A 167 0.28 -8.37 -16.68
N ARG A 168 -0.29 -8.99 -15.64
CA ARG A 168 -1.36 -9.98 -15.76
C ARG A 168 -2.64 -9.48 -15.08
N LEU A 169 -3.62 -9.13 -15.91
CA LEU A 169 -4.93 -8.70 -15.45
C LEU A 169 -5.76 -9.90 -14.97
N SER A 170 -5.93 -10.03 -13.65
CA SER A 170 -6.85 -11.00 -13.07
C SER A 170 -8.30 -10.51 -13.22
N ALA A 171 -9.28 -11.42 -13.09
CA ALA A 171 -10.70 -11.05 -13.14
C ALA A 171 -11.07 -10.02 -12.07
N SER A 172 -10.55 -10.17 -10.84
CA SER A 172 -10.78 -9.21 -9.76
C SER A 172 -10.17 -7.84 -10.05
N ALA A 173 -8.93 -7.80 -10.57
CA ALA A 173 -8.29 -6.54 -10.96
C ALA A 173 -9.03 -5.86 -12.12
N ARG A 174 -9.58 -6.65 -13.06
CA ARG A 174 -10.39 -6.15 -14.16
C ARG A 174 -11.65 -5.46 -13.68
N SER A 175 -12.45 -6.14 -12.84
CA SER A 175 -13.69 -5.57 -12.30
C SER A 175 -13.45 -4.27 -11.54
N ARG A 176 -12.29 -4.14 -10.87
CA ARG A 176 -11.89 -2.92 -10.16
C ARG A 176 -11.60 -1.74 -11.09
N LEU A 177 -10.95 -2.00 -12.22
CA LEU A 177 -10.69 -0.97 -13.23
C LEU A 177 -11.96 -0.59 -13.97
N GLU A 178 -12.82 -1.56 -14.28
CA GLU A 178 -14.15 -1.30 -14.87
C GLU A 178 -15.01 -0.42 -13.93
N GLU A 179 -15.04 -0.73 -12.64
CA GLU A 179 -15.71 0.10 -11.62
C GLU A 179 -15.15 1.53 -11.59
N ALA A 180 -13.82 1.69 -11.70
CA ALA A 180 -13.19 3.02 -11.71
C ALA A 180 -13.59 3.82 -12.96
N ILE A 181 -13.63 3.16 -14.12
CA ILE A 181 -14.07 3.74 -15.40
C ILE A 181 -15.52 4.20 -15.29
N GLU A 182 -16.42 3.35 -14.78
CA GLU A 182 -17.83 3.68 -14.61
C GLU A 182 -18.04 4.91 -13.70
N ARG A 183 -17.28 5.01 -12.60
CA ARG A 183 -17.36 6.15 -11.66
C ARG A 183 -16.80 7.46 -12.21
N THR A 184 -15.93 7.39 -13.22
CA THR A 184 -15.24 8.56 -13.79
C THR A 184 -15.95 9.07 -15.05
N ARG A 185 -16.87 8.29 -15.62
CA ARG A 185 -17.69 8.74 -16.75
C ARG A 185 -18.60 9.90 -16.31
N PRO A 186 -18.64 11.00 -17.08
CA PRO A 186 -19.47 12.18 -16.78
C PRO A 186 -20.97 11.92 -16.92
#